data_AF-A0A932C6Q4-F1
#
_entry.id   AF-A0A932C6Q4-F1
#
_cell.length_a   1.000
_cell.length_b   1.000
_cell.length_c   1.000
_cell.angle_alpha   90.00
_cell.angle_beta   90.00
_cell.angle_gamma   90.00
#
_symmetry.space_group_name_H-M   'P 1'
#
loop_
_entity.id
_entity.type
_entity.pdbx_description
1 polymer ?
#
loop_
_entity_poly.entity_id
_entity_poly.type
_entity_poly.pdbx_seq_one_letter_code
_entity_poly.pdbx_strand_id
1 'polypeptide(L)'
;MTPPARSRLAAPCLAAVLLLAVPLGAQNTTVRGSYNDAAWKARQNARFDEADKLYRTAIREAEQAGQRDWTYAQSLHGLATLLQQQAKFAEAEPLFRSALAIYEQDEGADGKNVAVVTAALGGIYLSTSRPGDALPYYQRVLSIRERDPHAKPGDLAYALDGIARVYLLQANYREAEPLFLRSIDYFRQDPETTPLGLSSSYAALGSLYQRSGRHEEAEKYMRDTLAIREKALAADHPDLAASMVSLAVVLVSRGQQDEAGALYEKALAIDEKSYGPEHPTVATILMNLGNMHRRHGRYAQAEALQRRSLAIREKIYGPDNANVAASLGNLGEVFANQEKYSEAAACYQRALTIREKTFGGDNQAVAGSLGDLAWLDLEQGHFGAAEDKLARCIAISEKTYGAGHRYVAGYWRSLALARLGAGRAAECDDLLARAQAVYRKEKPQGESAFGVRLLGLADGFDAGGNLAAAKSLYFLAHDIFESALGADAPEVRECLGKLASIYQRQGRPVPADYYRKRAALIGG
;
A
#
# COMPACT_ATOMS: atom_id res chain seq x y z
N MET A 1 83.62 -26.22 22.24
CA MET A 1 83.64 -25.66 23.61
C MET A 1 82.19 -25.47 24.05
N THR A 2 81.92 -25.98 25.24
CA THR A 2 80.64 -26.24 25.95
C THR A 2 80.09 -24.97 26.67
N PRO A 3 78.88 -25.01 27.27
CA PRO A 3 77.91 -23.90 27.45
C PRO A 3 77.98 -23.23 28.86
N PRO A 4 76.98 -22.44 29.35
CA PRO A 4 75.67 -22.93 29.87
C PRO A 4 74.46 -22.03 29.47
N ALA A 5 73.18 -22.43 29.42
CA ALA A 5 72.29 -23.27 30.24
C ALA A 5 71.78 -22.65 31.57
N ARG A 6 70.54 -22.14 31.48
CA ARG A 6 69.43 -22.11 32.47
C ARG A 6 69.53 -21.20 33.71
N SER A 7 68.52 -20.34 33.88
CA SER A 7 67.53 -20.55 34.96
C SER A 7 66.14 -20.02 34.56
N ARG A 8 65.13 -20.87 34.77
CA ARG A 8 63.70 -20.50 34.80
C ARG A 8 63.40 -20.04 36.22
N LEU A 9 62.75 -18.90 36.39
CA LEU A 9 61.87 -18.65 37.54
C LEU A 9 60.55 -18.04 37.02
N ALA A 10 59.48 -18.60 37.58
CA ALA A 10 58.04 -18.41 37.40
C ALA A 10 57.49 -17.02 36.97
N ALA A 11 56.41 -17.05 36.19
CA ALA A 11 55.37 -16.00 36.06
C ALA A 11 54.63 -15.80 37.42
N PRO A 12 53.71 -14.80 37.64
CA PRO A 12 53.04 -13.91 36.68
C PRO A 12 52.82 -12.44 37.17
N CYS A 13 52.11 -11.66 36.34
CA CYS A 13 51.33 -10.46 36.69
C CYS A 13 52.05 -9.22 37.25
N LEU A 14 52.09 -8.13 36.47
CA LEU A 14 51.26 -6.96 36.75
C LEU A 14 51.42 -5.92 35.63
N ALA A 15 50.27 -5.51 35.10
CA ALA A 15 50.11 -4.39 34.20
C ALA A 15 50.69 -3.11 34.85
N ALA A 16 51.81 -2.62 34.34
CA ALA A 16 52.24 -1.25 34.56
C ALA A 16 51.61 -0.37 33.47
N VAL A 17 50.38 0.02 33.78
CA VAL A 17 49.69 1.25 33.38
C VAL A 17 50.63 2.30 32.77
N LEU A 18 50.65 2.37 31.43
CA LEU A 18 50.98 3.60 30.70
C LEU A 18 49.63 4.29 30.40
N LEU A 19 49.04 4.86 31.45
CA LEU A 19 48.02 5.91 31.34
C LEU A 19 48.72 7.16 30.80
N LEU A 20 48.92 7.22 29.48
CA LEU A 20 48.91 8.50 28.79
C LEU A 20 47.51 9.05 29.00
N ALA A 21 47.43 10.20 29.68
CA ALA A 21 46.20 10.92 29.97
C ALA A 21 45.54 11.39 28.66
N VAL A 22 44.85 10.47 27.99
CA VAL A 22 43.76 10.81 27.07
C VAL A 22 42.65 11.35 27.97
N PRO A 23 42.12 12.56 27.73
CA PRO A 23 41.01 13.07 28.54
C PRO A 23 39.90 12.02 28.55
N LEU A 24 39.33 11.72 29.73
CA LEU A 24 38.23 10.77 29.91
C LEU A 24 37.09 11.00 28.90
N GLY A 25 36.91 12.24 28.45
CA GLY A 25 35.99 12.61 27.36
C GLY A 25 36.30 11.97 26.00
N ALA A 26 37.57 11.87 25.59
CA ALA A 26 38.00 11.29 24.31
C ALA A 26 37.95 9.75 24.28
N GLN A 27 38.18 9.10 25.43
CA GLN A 27 37.97 7.66 25.56
C GLN A 27 36.48 7.31 25.44
N ASN A 28 35.59 8.08 26.07
CA ASN A 28 34.14 7.87 25.99
C ASN A 28 33.54 8.19 24.61
N THR A 29 34.05 9.16 23.85
CA THR A 29 33.61 9.38 22.45
C THR A 29 34.06 8.24 21.54
N THR A 30 35.27 7.70 21.74
CA THR A 30 35.81 6.61 20.91
C THR A 30 35.06 5.29 21.17
N VAL A 31 34.76 4.98 22.43
CA VAL A 31 33.94 3.81 22.81
C VAL A 31 32.52 3.94 22.28
N ARG A 32 31.88 5.13 22.39
CA ARG A 32 30.55 5.38 21.79
C ARG A 32 30.56 5.31 20.27
N GLY A 33 31.60 5.80 19.61
CA GLY A 33 31.81 5.64 18.17
C GLY A 33 31.85 4.16 17.77
N SER A 34 32.56 3.33 18.54
CA SER A 34 32.59 1.89 18.34
C SER A 34 31.22 1.23 18.50
N TYR A 35 30.41 1.65 19.48
CA TYR A 35 29.03 1.17 19.62
C TYR A 35 28.15 1.57 18.43
N ASN A 36 28.25 2.81 17.96
CA ASN A 36 27.50 3.29 16.80
C ASN A 36 27.87 2.52 15.52
N ASP A 37 29.15 2.26 15.30
CA ASP A 37 29.61 1.48 14.15
C ASP A 37 29.13 0.03 14.21
N ALA A 38 29.20 -0.60 15.40
CA ALA A 38 28.70 -1.95 15.61
C ALA A 38 27.18 -2.02 15.42
N ALA A 39 26.44 -1.06 15.97
CA ALA A 39 24.98 -0.98 15.84
C ALA A 39 24.56 -0.75 14.39
N TRP A 40 25.27 0.12 13.67
CA TRP A 40 25.02 0.37 12.26
C TRP A 40 25.25 -0.89 11.42
N LYS A 41 26.35 -1.62 11.64
CA LYS A 41 26.62 -2.90 10.98
C LYS A 41 25.59 -3.97 11.31
N ALA A 42 25.15 -4.04 12.58
CA ALA A 42 24.09 -4.95 12.99
C ALA A 42 22.79 -4.65 12.23
N ARG A 43 22.40 -3.37 12.14
CA ARG A 43 21.20 -2.92 11.42
C ARG A 43 21.26 -3.22 9.92
N GLN A 44 22.40 -2.97 9.26
CA GLN A 44 22.58 -3.27 7.83
C GLN A 44 22.46 -4.77 7.52
N ASN A 45 22.83 -5.62 8.48
CA ASN A 45 22.71 -7.07 8.37
C ASN A 45 21.39 -7.61 8.96
N ALA A 46 20.37 -6.76 9.07
CA ALA A 46 19.05 -7.11 9.63
C ALA A 46 19.06 -7.70 11.06
N ARG A 47 20.13 -7.49 11.85
CA ARG A 47 20.23 -7.88 13.26
C ARG A 47 19.68 -6.78 14.15
N PHE A 48 18.37 -6.54 14.06
CA PHE A 48 17.70 -5.38 14.67
C PHE A 48 17.76 -5.37 16.20
N ASP A 49 17.62 -6.52 16.87
CA ASP A 49 17.68 -6.60 18.33
C ASP A 49 19.07 -6.27 18.90
N GLU A 50 20.12 -6.69 18.18
CA GLU A 50 21.50 -6.36 18.53
C GLU A 50 21.73 -4.85 18.34
N ALA A 51 21.27 -4.29 17.22
CA ALA A 51 21.37 -2.85 16.96
C ALA A 51 20.65 -2.01 18.02
N ASP A 52 19.43 -2.38 18.44
CA ASP A 52 18.67 -1.67 19.48
C ASP A 52 19.44 -1.62 20.80
N LYS A 53 19.94 -2.78 21.25
CA LYS A 53 20.73 -2.89 22.49
C LYS A 53 21.98 -2.03 22.44
N LEU A 54 22.70 -2.03 21.32
CA LEU A 54 23.93 -1.25 21.16
C LEU A 54 23.64 0.25 21.17
N TYR A 55 22.65 0.73 20.41
CA TYR A 55 22.29 2.16 20.40
C TYR A 55 21.81 2.63 21.78
N ARG A 56 20.94 1.86 22.45
CA ARG A 56 20.45 2.22 23.80
C ARG A 56 21.57 2.22 24.83
N THR A 57 22.57 1.36 24.68
CA THR A 57 23.74 1.35 25.57
C THR A 57 24.60 2.60 25.35
N ALA A 58 24.90 2.94 24.09
CA ALA A 58 25.63 4.17 23.76
C ALA A 58 24.92 5.44 24.29
N ILE A 59 23.59 5.51 24.17
CA ILE A 59 22.76 6.61 24.68
C ILE A 59 22.85 6.69 26.21
N ARG A 60 22.64 5.57 26.93
CA ARG A 60 22.69 5.54 28.40
C ARG A 60 24.05 5.96 28.95
N GLU A 61 25.14 5.48 28.36
CA GLU A 61 26.49 5.85 28.78
C GLU A 61 26.75 7.35 28.56
N ALA A 62 26.30 7.91 27.44
CA ALA A 62 26.40 9.34 27.16
C ALA A 62 25.61 10.18 28.16
N GLU A 63 24.37 9.78 28.47
CA GLU A 63 23.51 10.46 29.44
C GLU A 63 24.11 10.44 30.85
N GLN A 64 24.64 9.29 31.30
CA GLN A 64 25.33 9.16 32.59
C GLN A 64 26.58 10.03 32.68
N ALA A 65 27.30 10.19 31.56
CA ALA A 65 28.46 11.06 31.48
C ALA A 65 28.10 12.55 31.29
N GLY A 66 26.81 12.91 31.13
CA GLY A 66 26.36 14.26 30.82
C GLY A 66 26.81 14.76 29.43
N GLN A 67 27.15 13.85 28.52
CA GLN A 67 27.73 14.14 27.21
C GLN A 67 26.63 14.24 26.13
N ARG A 68 26.30 15.46 25.71
CA ARG A 68 25.34 15.74 24.62
C ARG A 68 26.06 16.29 23.39
N ASP A 69 27.01 15.52 22.89
CA ASP A 69 27.88 15.86 21.77
C ASP A 69 27.40 15.21 20.45
N TRP A 70 28.15 15.45 19.37
CA TRP A 70 27.85 14.91 18.04
C TRP A 70 27.68 13.38 18.01
N THR A 71 28.53 12.63 18.72
CA THR A 71 28.43 11.16 18.81
C THR A 71 27.16 10.70 19.54
N TYR A 72 26.69 11.47 20.52
CA TYR A 72 25.38 11.25 21.13
C TYR A 72 24.23 11.46 20.13
N ALA A 73 24.29 12.52 19.32
CA ALA A 73 23.32 12.75 18.24
C ALA A 73 23.30 11.61 17.20
N GLN A 74 24.45 11.01 16.88
CA GLN A 74 24.53 9.82 16.03
C GLN A 74 23.82 8.61 16.64
N SER A 75 23.97 8.42 17.94
CA SER A 75 23.34 7.32 18.67
C SER A 75 21.81 7.46 18.66
N LEU A 76 21.32 8.69 18.93
CA LEU A 76 19.90 9.04 18.85
C LEU A 76 19.34 8.84 17.44
N HIS A 77 20.03 9.34 16.42
CA HIS A 77 19.65 9.19 15.02
C HIS A 77 19.57 7.70 14.64
N GLY A 78 20.58 6.91 14.96
CA GLY A 78 20.62 5.47 14.66
C GLY A 78 19.48 4.69 15.31
N LEU A 79 19.20 4.95 16.60
CA LEU A 79 18.05 4.35 17.29
C LEU A 79 16.72 4.79 16.65
N ALA A 80 16.58 6.07 16.34
CA ALA A 80 15.37 6.60 15.72
C ALA A 80 15.08 5.95 14.35
N THR A 81 16.12 5.77 13.52
CA THR A 81 16.00 5.06 12.24
C THR A 81 15.57 3.60 12.44
N LEU A 82 16.12 2.92 13.45
CA LEU A 82 15.74 1.55 13.78
C LEU A 82 14.26 1.46 14.22
N LEU A 83 13.83 2.37 15.10
CA LEU A 83 12.45 2.43 15.56
C LEU A 83 11.49 2.77 14.41
N GLN A 84 11.87 3.64 13.48
CA GLN A 84 11.12 3.92 12.26
C GLN A 84 10.96 2.66 11.39
N GLN A 85 12.02 1.84 11.24
CA GLN A 85 11.94 0.56 10.51
C GLN A 85 10.99 -0.44 11.20
N GLN A 86 10.89 -0.40 12.52
CA GLN A 86 9.93 -1.19 13.32
C GLN A 86 8.53 -0.56 13.39
N ALA A 87 8.25 0.49 12.61
CA ALA A 87 7.00 1.25 12.62
C ALA A 87 6.65 1.91 13.98
N LYS A 88 7.63 2.10 14.87
CA LYS A 88 7.48 2.79 16.17
C LYS A 88 7.70 4.31 16.01
N PHE A 89 6.88 4.94 15.16
CA PHE A 89 7.07 6.33 14.76
C PHE A 89 6.98 7.34 15.91
N ALA A 90 6.10 7.10 16.89
CA ALA A 90 5.92 7.97 18.05
C ALA A 90 7.16 7.99 18.98
N GLU A 91 7.90 6.88 19.06
CA GLU A 91 9.17 6.83 19.80
C GLU A 91 10.33 7.40 18.98
N ALA A 92 10.30 7.22 17.64
CA ALA A 92 11.35 7.68 16.75
C ALA A 92 11.40 9.21 16.58
N GLU A 93 10.25 9.87 16.42
CA GLU A 93 10.17 11.31 16.15
C GLU A 93 10.92 12.19 17.19
N PRO A 94 10.71 12.04 18.52
CA PRO A 94 11.40 12.88 19.50
C PRO A 94 12.93 12.66 19.50
N LEU A 95 13.39 11.45 19.18
CA LEU A 95 14.82 11.14 19.07
C LEU A 95 15.44 11.82 17.84
N PHE A 96 14.77 11.79 16.68
CA PHE A 96 15.21 12.53 15.50
C PHE A 96 15.24 14.04 15.76
N ARG A 97 14.22 14.61 16.41
CA ARG A 97 14.21 16.04 16.77
C ARG A 97 15.36 16.41 17.70
N SER A 98 15.66 15.56 18.69
CA SER A 98 16.77 15.77 19.61
C SER A 98 18.12 15.69 18.89
N ALA A 99 18.30 14.72 17.99
CA ALA A 99 19.49 14.61 17.16
C ALA A 99 19.65 15.83 16.23
N LEU A 100 18.56 16.28 15.60
CA LEU A 100 18.55 17.44 14.72
C LEU A 100 19.03 18.70 15.44
N ALA A 101 18.51 18.96 16.65
CA ALA A 101 18.90 20.14 17.43
C ALA A 101 20.41 20.16 17.76
N ILE A 102 20.99 18.99 18.07
CA ILE A 102 22.43 18.87 18.35
C ILE A 102 23.24 19.08 17.07
N TYR A 103 22.84 18.48 15.94
CA TYR A 103 23.52 18.69 14.67
C TYR A 103 23.44 20.13 14.18
N GLU A 104 22.29 20.82 14.37
CA GLU A 104 22.16 22.23 14.03
C GLU A 104 23.08 23.12 14.89
N GLN A 105 23.28 22.76 16.15
CA GLN A 105 24.19 23.48 17.05
C GLN A 105 25.66 23.26 16.68
N ASP A 106 26.03 22.05 16.28
CA ASP A 106 27.42 21.65 16.02
C ASP A 106 27.88 21.98 14.58
N GLU A 107 27.04 21.70 13.58
CA GLU A 107 27.35 21.85 12.16
C GLU A 107 26.74 23.11 11.53
N GLY A 108 25.83 23.79 12.22
CA GLY A 108 25.03 24.87 11.66
C GLY A 108 23.83 24.39 10.82
N ALA A 109 23.00 25.34 10.37
CA ALA A 109 21.72 25.04 9.72
C ALA A 109 21.84 24.31 8.36
N ASP A 110 22.97 24.44 7.69
CA ASP A 110 23.26 23.82 6.39
C ASP A 110 24.18 22.57 6.54
N GLY A 111 24.33 22.04 7.76
CA GLY A 111 25.14 20.86 8.06
C GLY A 111 24.69 19.60 7.30
N LYS A 112 25.64 18.72 6.99
CA LYS A 112 25.35 17.47 6.26
C LYS A 112 24.42 16.56 7.05
N ASN A 113 24.62 16.42 8.36
CA ASN A 113 23.79 15.57 9.20
C ASN A 113 22.44 16.20 9.51
N VAL A 114 22.36 17.54 9.52
CA VAL A 114 21.09 18.28 9.57
C VAL A 114 20.20 17.88 8.39
N ALA A 115 20.74 17.87 7.16
CA ALA A 115 19.98 17.44 5.99
C ALA A 115 19.55 15.95 6.07
N VAL A 116 20.42 15.05 6.54
CA VAL A 116 20.07 13.62 6.65
C VAL A 116 18.94 13.40 7.67
N VAL A 117 19.04 13.98 8.86
CA VAL A 117 18.02 13.84 9.90
C VAL A 117 16.71 14.54 9.50
N THR A 118 16.80 15.69 8.82
CA THR A 118 15.62 16.39 8.28
C THR A 118 14.88 15.50 7.29
N ALA A 119 15.59 14.80 6.39
CA ALA A 119 14.97 13.86 5.45
C ALA A 119 14.30 12.68 6.18
N ALA A 120 14.92 12.17 7.25
CA ALA A 120 14.36 11.07 8.05
C ALA A 120 13.07 11.48 8.78
N LEU A 121 13.02 12.71 9.33
CA LEU A 121 11.78 13.29 9.89
C LEU A 121 10.69 13.42 8.83
N GLY A 122 11.01 13.94 7.63
CA GLY A 122 10.09 13.95 6.49
C GLY A 122 9.55 12.54 6.17
N GLY A 123 10.42 11.52 6.28
CA GLY A 123 10.07 10.12 6.09
C GLY A 123 9.03 9.61 7.10
N ILE A 124 9.12 9.99 8.37
CA ILE A 124 8.10 9.65 9.38
C ILE A 124 6.73 10.20 8.97
N TYR A 125 6.67 11.45 8.52
CA TYR A 125 5.41 12.07 8.11
C TYR A 125 4.83 11.40 6.86
N LEU A 126 5.67 11.00 5.89
CA LEU A 126 5.21 10.18 4.77
C LEU A 126 4.66 8.82 5.23
N SER A 127 5.38 8.12 6.13
CA SER A 127 4.95 6.81 6.66
C SER A 127 3.67 6.88 7.47
N THR A 128 3.40 8.01 8.12
CA THR A 128 2.16 8.27 8.88
C THR A 128 1.06 8.92 8.03
N SER A 129 1.20 8.93 6.70
CA SER A 129 0.22 9.50 5.75
C SER A 129 -0.10 10.98 5.95
N ARG A 130 0.92 11.77 6.35
CA ARG A 130 0.85 13.23 6.53
C ARG A 130 1.72 13.96 5.50
N PRO A 131 1.38 13.89 4.19
CA PRO A 131 2.23 14.44 3.13
C PRO A 131 2.42 15.97 3.22
N GLY A 132 1.43 16.70 3.72
CA GLY A 132 1.53 18.15 3.94
C GLY A 132 2.60 18.53 4.97
N ASP A 133 2.74 17.73 6.03
CA ASP A 133 3.76 17.95 7.06
C ASP A 133 5.15 17.49 6.62
N ALA A 134 5.23 16.54 5.68
CA ALA A 134 6.49 16.04 5.14
C ALA A 134 7.17 17.02 4.17
N LEU A 135 6.39 17.75 3.37
CA LEU A 135 6.90 18.60 2.28
C LEU A 135 7.93 19.64 2.74
N PRO A 136 7.73 20.40 3.85
CA PRO A 136 8.70 21.39 4.30
C PRO A 136 10.06 20.78 4.65
N TYR A 137 10.10 19.54 5.15
CA TYR A 137 11.35 18.85 5.46
C TYR A 137 12.13 18.56 4.18
N TYR A 138 11.51 18.01 3.15
CA TYR A 138 12.22 17.71 1.89
C TYR A 138 12.60 18.96 1.11
N GLN A 139 11.79 20.03 1.17
CA GLN A 139 12.16 21.34 0.63
C GLN A 139 13.38 21.92 1.37
N ARG A 140 13.43 21.80 2.70
CA ARG A 140 14.59 22.19 3.50
C ARG A 140 15.82 21.38 3.09
N VAL A 141 15.72 20.06 2.95
CA VAL A 141 16.83 19.21 2.50
C VAL A 141 17.34 19.65 1.13
N LEU A 142 16.44 19.87 0.18
CA LEU A 142 16.81 20.36 -1.16
C LEU A 142 17.58 21.67 -1.07
N SER A 143 17.08 22.64 -0.29
CA SER A 143 17.74 23.94 -0.12
C SER A 143 19.12 23.85 0.52
N ILE A 144 19.32 22.94 1.50
CA ILE A 144 20.63 22.71 2.12
C ILE A 144 21.60 22.13 1.08
N ARG A 145 21.14 21.16 0.28
CA ARG A 145 21.98 20.50 -0.74
C ARG A 145 22.30 21.40 -1.92
N GLU A 146 21.41 22.29 -2.33
CA GLU A 146 21.67 23.26 -3.40
C GLU A 146 22.70 24.33 -3.00
N ARG A 147 22.79 24.65 -1.70
CA ARG A 147 23.77 25.61 -1.17
C ARG A 147 25.14 24.99 -0.90
N ASP A 148 25.21 23.67 -0.78
CA ASP A 148 26.46 22.94 -0.55
C ASP A 148 27.20 22.75 -1.88
N PRO A 149 28.32 23.46 -2.11
CA PRO A 149 29.09 23.35 -3.36
C PRO A 149 29.75 21.98 -3.53
N HIS A 150 29.76 21.14 -2.49
CA HIS A 150 30.28 19.79 -2.50
C HIS A 150 29.18 18.71 -2.50
N ALA A 151 27.90 19.10 -2.58
CA ALA A 151 26.80 18.16 -2.64
C ALA A 151 26.94 17.23 -3.85
N LYS A 152 26.82 15.92 -3.61
CA LYS A 152 26.84 14.96 -4.70
C LYS A 152 25.49 14.98 -5.42
N PRO A 153 25.45 14.68 -6.73
CA PRO A 153 24.22 14.40 -7.48
C PRO A 153 23.19 13.56 -6.71
N GLY A 154 23.64 12.48 -6.05
CA GLY A 154 22.76 11.60 -5.27
C GLY A 154 22.10 12.26 -4.06
N ASP A 155 22.72 13.27 -3.44
CA ASP A 155 22.14 13.97 -2.29
C ASP A 155 20.92 14.81 -2.69
N LEU A 156 20.97 15.43 -3.88
CA LEU A 156 19.85 16.12 -4.49
C LEU A 156 18.74 15.14 -4.89
N ALA A 157 19.11 13.97 -5.41
CA ALA A 157 18.18 12.92 -5.81
C ALA A 157 17.28 12.46 -4.65
N TYR A 158 17.84 12.24 -3.45
CA TYR A 158 17.03 11.87 -2.28
C TYR A 158 16.00 12.94 -1.89
N ALA A 159 16.34 14.22 -2.01
CA ALA A 159 15.41 15.31 -1.73
C ALA A 159 14.27 15.34 -2.76
N LEU A 160 14.61 15.18 -4.05
CA LEU A 160 13.64 15.11 -5.15
C LEU A 160 12.70 13.91 -4.99
N ASP A 161 13.22 12.74 -4.65
CA ASP A 161 12.41 11.55 -4.35
C ASP A 161 11.44 11.79 -3.21
N GLY A 162 11.88 12.47 -2.14
CA GLY A 162 11.03 12.84 -1.01
C GLY A 162 9.85 13.74 -1.42
N ILE A 163 10.13 14.80 -2.19
CA ILE A 163 9.10 15.71 -2.72
C ILE A 163 8.17 14.97 -3.69
N ALA A 164 8.71 14.14 -4.57
CA ALA A 164 7.94 13.35 -5.51
C ALA A 164 6.99 12.37 -4.79
N ARG A 165 7.43 11.75 -3.69
CA ARG A 165 6.59 10.89 -2.84
C ARG A 165 5.47 11.65 -2.14
N VAL A 166 5.69 12.91 -1.75
CA VAL A 166 4.61 13.78 -1.25
C VAL A 166 3.52 13.92 -2.33
N TYR A 167 3.90 14.31 -3.55
CA TYR A 167 2.94 14.48 -4.64
C TYR A 167 2.27 13.15 -5.03
N LEU A 168 3.00 12.04 -5.00
CA LEU A 168 2.45 10.70 -5.22
C LEU A 168 1.37 10.32 -4.19
N LEU A 169 1.58 10.63 -2.91
CA LEU A 169 0.57 10.41 -1.86
C LEU A 169 -0.65 11.31 -2.02
N GLN A 170 -0.47 12.50 -2.60
CA GLN A 170 -1.56 13.42 -2.95
C GLN A 170 -2.24 13.08 -4.28
N ALA A 171 -1.87 11.96 -4.91
CA ALA A 171 -2.33 11.56 -6.26
C ALA A 171 -2.04 12.58 -7.36
N ASN A 172 -1.09 13.49 -7.14
CA ASN A 172 -0.63 14.45 -8.14
C ASN A 172 0.50 13.84 -8.98
N TYR A 173 0.14 12.87 -9.84
CA TYR A 173 1.10 12.11 -10.64
C TYR A 173 1.87 12.98 -11.64
N ARG A 174 1.24 14.05 -12.15
CA ARG A 174 1.83 14.97 -13.13
C ARG A 174 3.05 15.70 -12.58
N GLU A 175 3.00 16.13 -11.31
CA GLU A 175 4.13 16.81 -10.65
C GLU A 175 5.15 15.81 -10.10
N ALA A 176 4.70 14.60 -9.71
CA ALA A 176 5.59 13.58 -9.15
C ALA A 176 6.53 12.94 -10.18
N GLU A 177 6.01 12.61 -11.38
CA GLU A 177 6.77 11.90 -12.43
C GLU A 177 8.08 12.60 -12.84
N PRO A 178 8.10 13.90 -13.20
CA PRO A 178 9.35 14.56 -13.61
C PRO A 178 10.39 14.63 -12.49
N LEU A 179 9.96 14.69 -11.22
CA LEU A 179 10.88 14.70 -10.08
C LEU A 179 11.56 13.34 -9.89
N PHE A 180 10.81 12.24 -10.02
CA PHE A 180 11.40 10.89 -9.99
C PHE A 180 12.37 10.67 -11.16
N LEU A 181 12.02 11.12 -12.37
CA LEU A 181 12.91 11.01 -13.53
C LEU A 181 14.21 11.80 -13.33
N ARG A 182 14.13 13.03 -12.80
CA ARG A 182 15.33 13.82 -12.47
C ARG A 182 16.19 13.15 -11.41
N SER A 183 15.57 12.60 -10.36
CA SER A 183 16.26 11.84 -9.32
C SER A 183 17.02 10.63 -9.90
N ILE A 184 16.38 9.88 -10.79
CA ILE A 184 16.99 8.77 -11.53
C ILE A 184 18.20 9.25 -12.34
N ASP A 185 18.09 10.37 -13.05
CA ASP A 185 19.19 10.90 -13.86
C ASP A 185 20.39 11.32 -13.01
N TYR A 186 20.15 11.85 -11.81
CA TYR A 186 21.22 12.14 -10.85
C TYR A 186 21.91 10.85 -10.35
N PHE A 187 21.16 9.81 -10.00
CA PHE A 187 21.77 8.53 -9.59
C PHE A 187 22.50 7.82 -10.74
N ARG A 188 22.05 7.97 -11.99
CA ARG A 188 22.75 7.43 -13.17
C ARG A 188 24.08 8.11 -13.47
N GLN A 189 24.31 9.32 -12.99
CA GLN A 189 25.61 9.99 -13.12
C GLN A 189 26.68 9.36 -12.23
N ASP A 190 26.28 8.60 -11.20
CA ASP A 190 27.19 7.89 -10.29
C ASP A 190 26.67 6.47 -9.94
N PRO A 191 26.64 5.54 -10.91
CA PRO A 191 25.98 4.24 -10.74
C PRO A 191 26.68 3.32 -9.74
N GLU A 192 28.01 3.43 -9.64
CA GLU A 192 28.82 2.54 -8.80
C GLU A 192 28.67 2.84 -7.31
N THR A 193 28.42 4.11 -6.94
CA THR A 193 28.31 4.49 -5.53
C THR A 193 26.86 4.61 -5.03
N THR A 194 25.86 4.52 -5.92
CA THR A 194 24.44 4.70 -5.56
C THR A 194 23.44 3.64 -6.07
N PRO A 195 23.78 2.34 -6.19
CA PRO A 195 22.86 1.35 -6.74
C PRO A 195 21.53 1.25 -5.96
N LEU A 196 21.58 1.34 -4.62
CA LEU A 196 20.37 1.29 -3.79
C LEU A 196 19.51 2.56 -3.91
N GLY A 197 20.14 3.73 -4.10
CA GLY A 197 19.44 4.99 -4.36
C GLY A 197 18.66 4.91 -5.67
N LEU A 198 19.34 4.52 -6.76
CA LEU A 198 18.71 4.29 -8.07
C LEU A 198 17.54 3.30 -8.00
N SER A 199 17.73 2.17 -7.31
CA SER A 199 16.66 1.18 -7.14
C SER A 199 15.45 1.76 -6.42
N SER A 200 15.66 2.67 -5.46
CA SER A 200 14.58 3.27 -4.67
C SER A 200 13.77 4.27 -5.49
N SER A 201 14.42 5.01 -6.39
CA SER A 201 13.73 5.91 -7.34
C SER A 201 12.99 5.13 -8.43
N TYR A 202 13.57 4.03 -8.94
CA TYR A 202 12.87 3.11 -9.84
C TYR A 202 11.62 2.51 -9.19
N ALA A 203 11.71 2.04 -7.95
CA ALA A 203 10.57 1.51 -7.21
C ALA A 203 9.46 2.56 -7.04
N ALA A 204 9.85 3.81 -6.74
CA ALA A 204 8.91 4.91 -6.56
C ALA A 204 8.20 5.29 -7.86
N LEU A 205 8.95 5.40 -8.96
CA LEU A 205 8.38 5.66 -10.28
C LEU A 205 7.50 4.50 -10.76
N GLY A 206 7.92 3.25 -10.53
CA GLY A 206 7.10 2.07 -10.78
C GLY A 206 5.80 2.10 -9.98
N SER A 207 5.83 2.53 -8.71
CA SER A 207 4.61 2.72 -7.91
C SER A 207 3.73 3.83 -8.45
N LEU A 208 4.29 4.91 -9.00
CA LEU A 208 3.53 5.96 -9.67
C LEU A 208 2.80 5.40 -10.88
N TYR A 209 3.50 4.67 -11.75
CA TYR A 209 2.90 4.05 -12.93
C TYR A 209 1.85 3.00 -12.59
N GLN A 210 2.07 2.22 -11.54
CA GLN A 210 1.07 1.27 -11.05
C GLN A 210 -0.22 1.99 -10.63
N ARG A 211 -0.11 3.10 -9.88
CA ARG A 211 -1.26 3.89 -9.41
C ARG A 211 -1.93 4.69 -10.53
N SER A 212 -1.22 5.02 -11.60
CA SER A 212 -1.77 5.69 -12.78
C SER A 212 -2.33 4.71 -13.83
N GLY A 213 -2.34 3.39 -13.56
CA GLY A 213 -2.84 2.36 -14.48
C GLY A 213 -1.89 1.98 -15.63
N ARG A 214 -0.65 2.49 -15.60
CA ARG A 214 0.41 2.22 -16.59
C ARG A 214 1.18 0.96 -16.18
N HIS A 215 0.53 -0.20 -16.28
CA HIS A 215 1.01 -1.45 -15.67
C HIS A 215 2.27 -2.01 -16.35
N GLU A 216 2.41 -1.85 -17.66
CA GLU A 216 3.60 -2.29 -18.42
C GLU A 216 4.85 -1.51 -18.01
N GLU A 217 4.75 -0.17 -17.92
CA GLU A 217 5.87 0.63 -17.42
C GLU A 217 6.18 0.32 -15.96
N ALA A 218 5.15 0.15 -15.12
CA ALA A 218 5.34 -0.24 -13.72
C ALA A 218 6.12 -1.55 -13.60
N GLU A 219 5.77 -2.57 -14.38
CA GLU A 219 6.44 -3.87 -14.36
C GLU A 219 7.92 -3.73 -14.69
N LYS A 220 8.25 -2.98 -15.76
CA LYS A 220 9.63 -2.73 -16.16
C LYS A 220 10.46 -2.16 -15.01
N TYR A 221 10.00 -1.07 -14.40
CA TYR A 221 10.74 -0.43 -13.31
C TYR A 221 10.80 -1.31 -12.04
N MET A 222 9.78 -2.12 -11.77
CA MET A 222 9.82 -3.06 -10.64
C MET A 222 10.82 -4.20 -10.87
N ARG A 223 10.93 -4.73 -12.10
CA ARG A 223 11.95 -5.73 -12.47
C ARG A 223 13.36 -5.13 -12.40
N ASP A 224 13.56 -3.92 -12.93
CA ASP A 224 14.85 -3.23 -12.84
C ASP A 224 15.26 -2.97 -11.38
N THR A 225 14.30 -2.57 -10.54
CA THR A 225 14.51 -2.41 -9.09
C THR A 225 14.99 -3.71 -8.44
N LEU A 226 14.28 -4.82 -8.69
CA LEU A 226 14.61 -6.12 -8.12
C LEU A 226 16.01 -6.57 -8.57
N ALA A 227 16.33 -6.45 -9.86
CA ALA A 227 17.62 -6.84 -10.41
C ALA A 227 18.80 -6.04 -9.81
N ILE A 228 18.62 -4.74 -9.55
CA ILE A 228 19.65 -3.92 -8.89
C ILE A 228 19.85 -4.38 -7.44
N ARG A 229 18.75 -4.60 -6.70
CA ARG A 229 18.80 -5.01 -5.29
C ARG A 229 19.34 -6.42 -5.12
N GLU A 230 19.03 -7.36 -6.03
CA GLU A 230 19.57 -8.73 -6.00
C GLU A 230 21.09 -8.76 -6.14
N LYS A 231 21.67 -7.81 -6.87
CA LYS A 231 23.13 -7.68 -6.99
C LYS A 231 23.77 -6.98 -5.79
N ALA A 232 23.04 -6.09 -5.13
CA ALA A 232 23.59 -5.21 -4.10
C ALA A 232 23.36 -5.71 -2.66
N LEU A 233 22.40 -6.61 -2.44
CA LEU A 233 21.95 -7.04 -1.11
C LEU A 233 22.10 -8.56 -0.93
N ALA A 234 22.19 -8.99 0.33
CA ALA A 234 22.11 -10.40 0.68
C ALA A 234 20.74 -10.99 0.28
N ALA A 235 20.70 -12.27 -0.10
CA ALA A 235 19.50 -12.93 -0.64
C ALA A 235 18.30 -12.96 0.32
N ASP A 236 18.54 -12.79 1.62
CA ASP A 236 17.54 -12.73 2.69
C ASP A 236 17.33 -11.30 3.24
N HIS A 237 17.76 -10.27 2.51
CA HIS A 237 17.57 -8.89 2.94
C HIS A 237 16.11 -8.42 2.75
N PRO A 238 15.48 -7.75 3.73
CA PRO A 238 14.09 -7.29 3.64
C PRO A 238 13.76 -6.38 2.44
N ASP A 239 14.70 -5.54 2.01
CA ASP A 239 14.48 -4.69 0.82
C ASP A 239 14.28 -5.50 -0.48
N LEU A 240 14.76 -6.75 -0.54
CA LEU A 240 14.41 -7.67 -1.63
C LEU A 240 12.95 -8.11 -1.53
N ALA A 241 12.49 -8.48 -0.32
CA ALA A 241 11.09 -8.83 -0.08
C ALA A 241 10.15 -7.69 -0.49
N ALA A 242 10.48 -6.44 -0.11
CA ALA A 242 9.71 -5.26 -0.50
C ALA A 242 9.63 -5.09 -2.03
N SER A 243 10.72 -5.35 -2.76
CA SER A 243 10.73 -5.30 -4.23
C SER A 243 9.93 -6.43 -4.86
N MET A 244 10.04 -7.66 -4.33
CA MET A 244 9.28 -8.82 -4.78
C MET A 244 7.78 -8.60 -4.61
N VAL A 245 7.34 -8.08 -3.45
CA VAL A 245 5.96 -7.70 -3.18
C VAL A 245 5.48 -6.64 -4.17
N SER A 246 6.29 -5.61 -4.43
CA SER A 246 5.90 -4.54 -5.35
C SER A 246 5.74 -5.02 -6.79
N LEU A 247 6.64 -5.90 -7.25
CA LEU A 247 6.53 -6.56 -8.55
C LEU A 247 5.30 -7.48 -8.59
N ALA A 248 5.09 -8.31 -7.55
CA ALA A 248 3.96 -9.22 -7.46
C ALA A 248 2.61 -8.49 -7.55
N VAL A 249 2.48 -7.31 -6.93
CA VAL A 249 1.27 -6.46 -7.06
C VAL A 249 1.00 -6.09 -8.52
N VAL A 250 2.04 -5.69 -9.27
CA VAL A 250 1.90 -5.33 -10.70
C VAL A 250 1.54 -6.56 -11.53
N LEU A 251 2.19 -7.70 -11.29
CA LEU A 251 1.93 -8.96 -11.99
C LEU A 251 0.49 -9.47 -11.77
N VAL A 252 -0.06 -9.31 -10.55
CA VAL A 252 -1.46 -9.64 -10.25
C VAL A 252 -2.44 -8.78 -11.08
N SER A 253 -2.13 -7.51 -11.31
CA SER A 253 -2.92 -6.64 -12.20
C SER A 253 -2.81 -7.05 -13.67
N ARG A 254 -1.68 -7.64 -14.06
CA ARG A 254 -1.41 -8.15 -15.42
C ARG A 254 -1.93 -9.58 -15.65
N GLY A 255 -2.46 -10.23 -14.61
CA GLY A 255 -2.93 -11.62 -14.68
C GLY A 255 -1.81 -12.67 -14.66
N GLN A 256 -0.59 -12.31 -14.30
CA GLN A 256 0.57 -13.23 -14.18
C GLN A 256 0.64 -13.83 -12.76
N GLN A 257 -0.22 -14.82 -12.54
CA GLN A 257 -0.57 -15.36 -11.21
C GLN A 257 0.58 -16.10 -10.54
N ASP A 258 1.16 -17.04 -11.27
CA ASP A 258 2.06 -18.04 -10.69
C ASP A 258 3.39 -17.38 -10.30
N GLU A 259 3.87 -16.46 -11.14
CA GLU A 259 5.02 -15.62 -10.83
C GLU A 259 4.76 -14.72 -9.62
N ALA A 260 3.58 -14.06 -9.56
CA ALA A 260 3.24 -13.22 -8.42
C ALA A 260 3.14 -14.02 -7.10
N GLY A 261 2.54 -15.21 -7.14
CA GLY A 261 2.44 -16.10 -5.99
C GLY A 261 3.80 -16.50 -5.45
N ALA A 262 4.71 -16.96 -6.34
CA ALA A 262 6.08 -17.32 -5.97
C ALA A 262 6.86 -16.15 -5.35
N LEU A 263 6.68 -14.94 -5.89
CA LEU A 263 7.29 -13.73 -5.34
C LEU A 263 6.75 -13.38 -3.94
N TYR A 264 5.43 -13.46 -3.73
CA TYR A 264 4.84 -13.23 -2.41
C TYR A 264 5.29 -14.26 -1.37
N GLU A 265 5.34 -15.55 -1.73
CA GLU A 265 5.80 -16.61 -0.82
C GLU A 265 7.28 -16.43 -0.43
N LYS A 266 8.13 -16.10 -1.41
CA LYS A 266 9.55 -15.81 -1.16
C LYS A 266 9.72 -14.57 -0.28
N ALA A 267 8.98 -13.50 -0.55
CA ALA A 267 8.99 -12.29 0.26
C ALA A 267 8.51 -12.54 1.69
N LEU A 268 7.45 -13.34 1.86
CA LEU A 268 6.92 -13.72 3.16
C LEU A 268 7.98 -14.44 4.00
N ALA A 269 8.67 -15.42 3.42
CA ALA A 269 9.72 -16.16 4.12
C ALA A 269 10.90 -15.26 4.55
N ILE A 270 11.29 -14.30 3.70
CA ILE A 270 12.35 -13.33 4.01
C ILE A 270 11.93 -12.42 5.18
N ASP A 271 10.72 -11.86 5.14
CA ASP A 271 10.24 -10.94 6.17
C ASP A 271 9.96 -11.64 7.50
N GLU A 272 9.44 -12.87 7.48
CA GLU A 272 9.27 -13.68 8.69
C GLU A 272 10.60 -13.99 9.37
N LYS A 273 11.63 -14.30 8.58
CA LYS A 273 12.99 -14.54 9.11
C LYS A 273 13.61 -13.26 9.68
N SER A 274 13.42 -12.13 9.00
CA SER A 274 14.12 -10.88 9.31
C SER A 274 13.46 -10.08 10.43
N TYR A 275 12.12 -10.02 10.44
CA TYR A 275 11.36 -9.21 11.39
C TYR A 275 10.54 -10.03 12.38
N GLY A 276 10.40 -11.33 12.15
CA GLY A 276 9.53 -12.21 12.91
C GLY A 276 8.11 -12.33 12.33
N PRO A 277 7.38 -13.40 12.67
CA PRO A 277 6.11 -13.77 12.04
C PRO A 277 4.93 -12.86 12.39
N GLU A 278 5.11 -11.92 13.32
CA GLU A 278 4.09 -10.98 13.78
C GLU A 278 4.38 -9.52 13.38
N HIS A 279 5.30 -9.28 12.44
CA HIS A 279 5.62 -7.93 11.98
C HIS A 279 4.50 -7.34 11.08
N PRO A 280 4.27 -6.01 11.06
CA PRO A 280 3.29 -5.39 10.16
C PRO A 280 3.51 -5.67 8.67
N THR A 281 4.77 -5.79 8.24
CA THR A 281 5.10 -6.09 6.84
C THR A 281 4.64 -7.50 6.47
N VAL A 282 4.83 -8.48 7.36
CA VAL A 282 4.30 -9.85 7.20
C VAL A 282 2.78 -9.82 7.03
N ALA A 283 2.06 -9.06 7.87
CA ALA A 283 0.61 -8.91 7.73
C ALA A 283 0.19 -8.33 6.37
N THR A 284 1.01 -7.44 5.80
CA THR A 284 0.74 -6.83 4.48
C THR A 284 0.96 -7.83 3.34
N ILE A 285 2.01 -8.65 3.40
CA ILE A 285 2.26 -9.71 2.41
C ILE A 285 1.14 -10.75 2.47
N LEU A 286 0.77 -11.20 3.66
CA LEU A 286 -0.36 -12.14 3.87
C LEU A 286 -1.65 -11.58 3.28
N MET A 287 -1.93 -10.29 3.51
CA MET A 287 -3.11 -9.62 2.95
C MET A 287 -3.12 -9.66 1.42
N ASN A 288 -2.00 -9.31 0.78
CA ASN A 288 -1.90 -9.29 -0.68
C ASN A 288 -1.99 -10.68 -1.29
N LEU A 289 -1.32 -11.66 -0.68
CA LEU A 289 -1.39 -13.07 -1.09
C LEU A 289 -2.82 -13.61 -0.92
N GLY A 290 -3.49 -13.31 0.19
CA GLY A 290 -4.88 -13.70 0.42
C GLY A 290 -5.85 -13.09 -0.60
N ASN A 291 -5.66 -11.81 -0.96
CA ASN A 291 -6.44 -11.16 -2.02
C ASN A 291 -6.22 -11.81 -3.38
N MET A 292 -4.97 -12.19 -3.70
CA MET A 292 -4.66 -12.95 -4.90
C MET A 292 -5.40 -14.30 -4.90
N HIS A 293 -5.28 -15.12 -3.85
CA HIS A 293 -6.00 -16.40 -3.76
C HIS A 293 -7.52 -16.22 -3.89
N ARG A 294 -8.10 -15.19 -3.26
CA ARG A 294 -9.52 -14.87 -3.34
C ARG A 294 -9.98 -14.58 -4.78
N ARG A 295 -9.23 -13.77 -5.53
CA ARG A 295 -9.54 -13.46 -6.94
C ARG A 295 -9.56 -14.70 -7.85
N HIS A 296 -8.98 -15.82 -7.40
CA HIS A 296 -8.90 -17.08 -8.15
C HIS A 296 -9.73 -18.20 -7.55
N GLY A 297 -10.73 -17.88 -6.72
CA GLY A 297 -11.63 -18.88 -6.17
C GLY A 297 -11.01 -19.76 -5.08
N ARG A 298 -9.75 -19.52 -4.69
CA ARG A 298 -9.05 -20.29 -3.65
C ARG A 298 -9.39 -19.74 -2.26
N TYR A 299 -10.68 -19.76 -1.92
CA TYR A 299 -11.21 -19.03 -0.76
C TYR A 299 -10.71 -19.56 0.59
N ALA A 300 -10.50 -20.88 0.74
CA ALA A 300 -9.97 -21.45 1.98
C ALA A 300 -8.54 -20.96 2.28
N GLN A 301 -7.69 -20.90 1.26
CA GLN A 301 -6.33 -20.34 1.40
C GLN A 301 -6.37 -18.85 1.70
N ALA A 302 -7.23 -18.10 1.01
CA ALA A 302 -7.43 -16.68 1.26
C ALA A 302 -7.90 -16.42 2.71
N GLU A 303 -8.84 -17.21 3.22
CA GLU A 303 -9.35 -17.07 4.59
C GLU A 303 -8.23 -17.26 5.62
N ALA A 304 -7.44 -18.33 5.50
CA ALA A 304 -6.33 -18.60 6.43
C ALA A 304 -5.33 -17.44 6.47
N LEU A 305 -4.96 -16.91 5.30
CA LEU A 305 -4.04 -15.77 5.18
C LEU A 305 -4.64 -14.49 5.76
N GLN A 306 -5.92 -14.20 5.49
CA GLN A 306 -6.56 -12.97 5.99
C GLN A 306 -6.82 -13.01 7.49
N ARG A 307 -7.15 -14.18 8.06
CA ARG A 307 -7.24 -14.33 9.53
C ARG A 307 -5.91 -14.07 10.20
N ARG A 308 -4.81 -14.61 9.64
CA ARG A 308 -3.47 -14.38 10.17
C ARG A 308 -3.06 -12.90 10.06
N SER A 309 -3.31 -12.27 8.92
CA SER A 309 -3.08 -10.82 8.73
C SER A 309 -3.86 -9.96 9.73
N LEU A 310 -5.14 -10.28 9.93
CA LEU A 310 -6.02 -9.60 10.89
C LEU A 310 -5.49 -9.73 12.33
N ALA A 311 -5.16 -10.94 12.78
CA ALA A 311 -4.66 -11.18 14.13
C ALA A 311 -3.37 -10.39 14.42
N ILE A 312 -2.45 -10.33 13.46
CA ILE A 312 -1.22 -9.54 13.57
C ILE A 312 -1.56 -8.04 13.70
N ARG A 313 -2.45 -7.51 12.85
CA ARG A 313 -2.83 -6.09 12.88
C ARG A 313 -3.58 -5.70 14.14
N GLU A 314 -4.43 -6.58 14.68
CA GLU A 314 -5.11 -6.37 15.95
C GLU A 314 -4.13 -6.28 17.11
N LYS A 315 -3.11 -7.16 17.14
CA LYS A 315 -2.07 -7.15 18.17
C LYS A 315 -1.25 -5.85 18.16
N ILE A 316 -0.92 -5.35 16.98
CA ILE A 316 -0.01 -4.19 16.82
C ILE A 316 -0.73 -2.87 17.00
N TYR A 317 -1.88 -2.71 16.35
CA TYR A 317 -2.57 -1.41 16.28
C TYR A 317 -3.73 -1.30 17.28
N GLY A 318 -4.10 -2.40 17.92
CA GLY A 318 -5.31 -2.51 18.73
C GLY A 318 -6.56 -2.82 17.88
N PRO A 319 -7.61 -3.39 18.50
CA PRO A 319 -8.79 -3.91 17.80
C PRO A 319 -9.67 -2.85 17.15
N ASP A 320 -9.51 -1.58 17.54
CA ASP A 320 -10.30 -0.41 17.09
C ASP A 320 -9.58 0.46 16.04
N ASN A 321 -8.48 -0.03 15.45
CA ASN A 321 -7.70 0.76 14.50
C ASN A 321 -8.24 0.65 13.06
N ALA A 322 -8.12 1.72 12.27
CA ALA A 322 -8.52 1.73 10.86
C ALA A 322 -7.84 0.63 10.00
N ASN A 323 -6.59 0.24 10.31
CA ASN A 323 -5.90 -0.86 9.62
C ASN A 323 -6.56 -2.23 9.90
N VAL A 324 -7.15 -2.40 11.09
CA VAL A 324 -7.97 -3.58 11.44
C VAL A 324 -9.27 -3.55 10.65
N ALA A 325 -9.92 -2.40 10.52
CA ALA A 325 -11.13 -2.26 9.70
C ALA A 325 -10.88 -2.62 8.22
N ALA A 326 -9.72 -2.26 7.66
CA ALA A 326 -9.35 -2.68 6.30
C ALA A 326 -9.20 -4.21 6.17
N SER A 327 -8.54 -4.85 7.15
CA SER A 327 -8.40 -6.32 7.17
C SER A 327 -9.73 -7.04 7.36
N LEU A 328 -10.62 -6.50 8.20
CA LEU A 328 -11.97 -7.01 8.37
C LEU A 328 -12.77 -6.93 7.07
N GLY A 329 -12.65 -5.83 6.30
CA GLY A 329 -13.28 -5.72 4.99
C GLY A 329 -12.81 -6.80 4.01
N ASN A 330 -11.50 -7.03 3.92
CA ASN A 330 -10.95 -8.08 3.05
C ASN A 330 -11.40 -9.49 3.48
N LEU A 331 -11.45 -9.76 4.79
CA LEU A 331 -11.94 -11.03 5.32
C LEU A 331 -13.45 -11.20 5.09
N GLY A 332 -14.23 -10.13 5.25
CA GLY A 332 -15.65 -10.09 4.91
C GLY A 332 -15.90 -10.45 3.45
N GLU A 333 -15.07 -9.94 2.54
CA GLU A 333 -15.17 -10.25 1.10
C GLU A 333 -14.82 -11.73 0.81
N VAL A 334 -13.87 -12.31 1.55
CA VAL A 334 -13.60 -13.76 1.48
C VAL A 334 -14.81 -14.57 1.93
N PHE A 335 -15.47 -14.19 3.03
CA PHE A 335 -16.67 -14.89 3.51
C PHE A 335 -17.86 -14.72 2.56
N ALA A 336 -18.08 -13.52 2.05
CA ALA A 336 -19.09 -13.22 1.03
C ALA A 336 -18.95 -14.13 -0.20
N ASN A 337 -17.73 -14.28 -0.71
CA ASN A 337 -17.46 -15.16 -1.86
C ASN A 337 -17.61 -16.67 -1.54
N GLN A 338 -17.64 -17.04 -0.26
CA GLN A 338 -17.97 -18.39 0.21
C GLN A 338 -19.46 -18.54 0.58
N GLU A 339 -20.29 -17.52 0.32
CA GLU A 339 -21.70 -17.46 0.73
C GLU A 339 -21.92 -17.55 2.25
N LYS A 340 -20.86 -17.32 3.04
CA LYS A 340 -20.87 -17.21 4.50
C LYS A 340 -21.31 -15.81 4.93
N TYR A 341 -22.53 -15.44 4.57
CA TYR A 341 -22.98 -14.06 4.64
C TYR A 341 -23.12 -13.53 6.08
N SER A 342 -23.41 -14.39 7.06
CA SER A 342 -23.47 -13.99 8.47
C SER A 342 -22.09 -13.57 9.01
N GLU A 343 -21.04 -14.32 8.70
CA GLU A 343 -19.67 -13.96 9.03
C GLU A 343 -19.20 -12.72 8.27
N ALA A 344 -19.56 -12.60 6.99
CA ALA A 344 -19.27 -11.40 6.20
C ALA A 344 -19.91 -10.15 6.81
N ALA A 345 -21.19 -10.21 7.17
CA ALA A 345 -21.91 -9.12 7.82
C ALA A 345 -21.26 -8.71 9.15
N ALA A 346 -20.85 -9.69 9.98
CA ALA A 346 -20.15 -9.41 11.23
C ALA A 346 -18.83 -8.66 11.00
N CYS A 347 -18.04 -9.08 10.00
CA CYS A 347 -16.80 -8.41 9.61
C CYS A 347 -17.05 -6.97 9.15
N TYR A 348 -17.99 -6.76 8.22
CA TYR A 348 -18.28 -5.42 7.68
C TYR A 348 -18.91 -4.49 8.72
N GLN A 349 -19.78 -4.98 9.59
CA GLN A 349 -20.38 -4.18 10.66
C GLN A 349 -19.33 -3.71 11.67
N ARG A 350 -18.39 -4.59 12.05
CA ARG A 350 -17.27 -4.22 12.90
C ARG A 350 -16.36 -3.20 12.22
N ALA A 351 -16.05 -3.40 10.93
CA ALA A 351 -15.27 -2.43 10.14
C ALA A 351 -15.96 -1.06 10.07
N LEU A 352 -17.29 -1.04 9.87
CA LEU A 352 -18.11 0.17 9.84
C LEU A 352 -18.00 0.94 11.17
N THR A 353 -18.19 0.25 12.29
CA THR A 353 -18.13 0.85 13.63
C THR A 353 -16.77 1.50 13.89
N ILE A 354 -15.68 0.81 13.52
CA ILE A 354 -14.32 1.35 13.65
C ILE A 354 -14.13 2.59 12.78
N ARG A 355 -14.57 2.55 11.52
CA ARG A 355 -14.42 3.67 10.57
C ARG A 355 -15.24 4.89 10.99
N GLU A 356 -16.46 4.71 11.48
CA GLU A 356 -17.30 5.79 12.00
C GLU A 356 -16.65 6.45 13.23
N LYS A 357 -16.13 5.65 14.16
CA LYS A 357 -15.40 6.15 15.34
C LYS A 357 -14.11 6.90 14.97
N THR A 358 -13.38 6.42 13.97
CA THR A 358 -12.05 6.95 13.61
C THR A 358 -12.14 8.19 12.73
N PHE A 359 -13.06 8.20 11.75
CA PHE A 359 -13.10 9.22 10.70
C PHE A 359 -14.37 10.07 10.70
N GLY A 360 -15.35 9.73 11.54
CA GLY A 360 -16.69 10.32 11.51
C GLY A 360 -17.59 9.66 10.47
N GLY A 361 -18.91 9.81 10.68
CA GLY A 361 -19.95 9.13 9.88
C GLY A 361 -20.09 9.59 8.43
N ASP A 362 -19.44 10.70 8.06
CA ASP A 362 -19.47 11.33 6.72
C ASP A 362 -18.24 11.01 5.87
N ASN A 363 -17.36 10.11 6.34
CA ASN A 363 -16.13 9.77 5.63
C ASN A 363 -16.36 8.70 4.54
N GLN A 364 -15.66 8.81 3.41
CA GLN A 364 -15.77 7.83 2.32
C GLN A 364 -15.48 6.38 2.73
N ALA A 365 -14.62 6.14 3.72
CA ALA A 365 -14.38 4.78 4.23
C ALA A 365 -15.66 4.16 4.84
N VAL A 366 -16.50 4.99 5.48
CA VAL A 366 -17.81 4.59 6.01
C VAL A 366 -18.75 4.22 4.87
N ALA A 367 -18.79 5.01 3.79
CA ALA A 367 -19.56 4.68 2.58
C ALA A 367 -19.13 3.34 1.96
N GLY A 368 -17.83 3.04 1.95
CA GLY A 368 -17.33 1.73 1.52
C GLY A 368 -17.93 0.58 2.32
N SER A 369 -17.85 0.63 3.66
CA SER A 369 -18.43 -0.41 4.54
C SER A 369 -19.95 -0.53 4.43
N LEU A 370 -20.66 0.59 4.30
CA LEU A 370 -22.10 0.60 4.09
C LEU A 370 -22.47 -0.04 2.75
N GLY A 371 -21.65 0.20 1.70
CA GLY A 371 -21.82 -0.42 0.39
C GLY A 371 -21.64 -1.93 0.43
N ASP A 372 -20.63 -2.42 1.16
CA ASP A 372 -20.39 -3.85 1.35
C ASP A 372 -21.57 -4.53 2.07
N LEU A 373 -22.09 -3.90 3.14
CA LEU A 373 -23.27 -4.38 3.87
C LEU A 373 -24.54 -4.33 3.00
N ALA A 374 -24.74 -3.26 2.24
CA ALA A 374 -25.87 -3.15 1.34
C ALA A 374 -25.82 -4.20 0.24
N TRP A 375 -24.63 -4.53 -0.26
CA TRP A 375 -24.46 -5.61 -1.22
C TRP A 375 -24.85 -6.97 -0.60
N LEU A 376 -24.44 -7.25 0.64
CA LEU A 376 -24.92 -8.47 1.34
C LEU A 376 -26.44 -8.50 1.49
N ASP A 377 -27.06 -7.38 1.85
CA ASP A 377 -28.51 -7.29 1.96
C ASP A 377 -29.19 -7.55 0.60
N LEU A 378 -28.62 -7.06 -0.50
CA LEU A 378 -29.13 -7.34 -1.85
C LEU A 378 -29.07 -8.83 -2.19
N GLU A 379 -27.93 -9.49 -1.93
CA GLU A 379 -27.75 -10.94 -2.18
C GLU A 379 -28.72 -11.79 -1.35
N GLN A 380 -29.10 -11.32 -0.16
CA GLN A 380 -30.09 -11.98 0.72
C GLN A 380 -31.54 -11.58 0.43
N GLY A 381 -31.79 -10.65 -0.50
CA GLY A 381 -33.14 -10.15 -0.80
C GLY A 381 -33.70 -9.15 0.23
N HIS A 382 -32.88 -8.63 1.14
CA HIS A 382 -33.25 -7.62 2.13
C HIS A 382 -33.24 -6.20 1.52
N PHE A 383 -34.03 -6.00 0.47
CA PHE A 383 -34.00 -4.80 -0.37
C PHE A 383 -34.22 -3.47 0.37
N GLY A 384 -35.09 -3.45 1.39
CA GLY A 384 -35.31 -2.24 2.20
C GLY A 384 -34.10 -1.84 3.02
N ALA A 385 -33.45 -2.81 3.67
CA ALA A 385 -32.23 -2.57 4.45
C ALA A 385 -31.05 -2.15 3.57
N ALA A 386 -30.98 -2.66 2.34
CA ALA A 386 -30.01 -2.25 1.34
C ALA A 386 -30.21 -0.79 0.90
N GLU A 387 -31.45 -0.36 0.67
CA GLU A 387 -31.76 1.00 0.22
C GLU A 387 -31.30 2.07 1.22
N ASP A 388 -31.59 1.90 2.52
CA ASP A 388 -31.18 2.87 3.55
C ASP A 388 -29.66 3.07 3.57
N LYS A 389 -28.92 1.96 3.47
CA LYS A 389 -27.45 1.97 3.44
C LYS A 389 -26.94 2.62 2.15
N LEU A 390 -27.52 2.29 1.00
CA LEU A 390 -27.13 2.83 -0.31
C LEU A 390 -27.41 4.33 -0.41
N ALA A 391 -28.55 4.80 0.10
CA ALA A 391 -28.85 6.23 0.17
C ALA A 391 -27.77 6.99 0.95
N ARG A 392 -27.34 6.43 2.09
CA ARG A 392 -26.25 7.01 2.89
C ARG A 392 -24.89 6.93 2.17
N CYS A 393 -24.59 5.83 1.47
CA CYS A 393 -23.37 5.73 0.63
C CYS A 393 -23.32 6.83 -0.43
N ILE A 394 -24.42 7.01 -1.17
CA ILE A 394 -24.53 7.98 -2.25
C ILE A 394 -24.30 9.39 -1.69
N ALA A 395 -24.97 9.76 -0.60
CA ALA A 395 -24.82 11.08 -0.01
C ALA A 395 -23.36 11.39 0.40
N ILE A 396 -22.68 10.43 1.03
CA ILE A 396 -21.28 10.57 1.43
C ILE A 396 -20.35 10.65 0.21
N SER A 397 -20.52 9.76 -0.77
CA SER A 397 -19.66 9.70 -1.94
C SER A 397 -19.88 10.87 -2.90
N GLU A 398 -21.10 11.38 -3.05
CA GLU A 398 -21.39 12.60 -3.80
C GLU A 398 -20.72 13.82 -3.17
N LYS A 399 -20.76 13.94 -1.84
CA LYS A 399 -20.07 15.02 -1.11
C LYS A 399 -18.55 14.96 -1.30
N THR A 400 -17.98 13.75 -1.35
CA THR A 400 -16.53 13.54 -1.44
C THR A 400 -15.99 13.70 -2.86
N TYR A 401 -16.67 13.10 -3.84
CA TYR A 401 -16.16 12.98 -5.22
C TYR A 401 -16.99 13.74 -6.25
N GLY A 402 -18.16 14.24 -5.87
CA GLY A 402 -19.16 14.75 -6.80
C GLY A 402 -20.00 13.64 -7.43
N ALA A 403 -21.19 14.01 -7.90
CA ALA A 403 -22.14 13.10 -8.55
C ALA A 403 -21.62 12.47 -9.86
N GLY A 404 -20.57 13.05 -10.46
CA GLY A 404 -19.99 12.56 -11.70
C GLY A 404 -19.02 11.38 -11.56
N HIS A 405 -18.71 10.93 -10.34
CA HIS A 405 -17.67 9.92 -10.09
C HIS A 405 -18.21 8.49 -10.21
N ARG A 406 -17.43 7.56 -10.80
CA ARG A 406 -17.84 6.15 -10.97
C ARG A 406 -18.32 5.42 -9.71
N TYR A 407 -17.75 5.73 -8.54
CA TYR A 407 -18.21 5.10 -7.29
C TYR A 407 -19.65 5.47 -6.95
N VAL A 408 -20.03 6.75 -7.16
CA VAL A 408 -21.41 7.20 -6.98
C VAL A 408 -22.33 6.50 -7.99
N ALA A 409 -21.90 6.41 -9.25
CA ALA A 409 -22.64 5.70 -10.28
C ALA A 409 -22.88 4.21 -9.92
N GLY A 410 -21.88 3.53 -9.33
CA GLY A 410 -22.02 2.17 -8.85
C GLY A 410 -23.06 2.01 -7.73
N TYR A 411 -23.12 2.99 -6.80
CA TYR A 411 -24.14 2.98 -5.75
C TYR A 411 -25.54 3.30 -6.27
N TRP A 412 -25.69 4.22 -7.24
CA TRP A 412 -26.99 4.44 -7.90
C TRP A 412 -27.52 3.17 -8.58
N ARG A 413 -26.65 2.39 -9.23
CA ARG A 413 -27.04 1.08 -9.80
C ARG A 413 -27.50 0.11 -8.73
N SER A 414 -26.75 0.02 -7.64
CA SER A 414 -27.09 -0.86 -6.52
C SER A 414 -28.40 -0.45 -5.85
N LEU A 415 -28.69 0.86 -5.81
CA LEU A 415 -29.96 1.38 -5.32
C LEU A 415 -31.12 1.07 -6.27
N ALA A 416 -30.90 1.19 -7.58
CA ALA A 416 -31.88 0.77 -8.57
C ALA A 416 -32.18 -0.73 -8.44
N LEU A 417 -31.16 -1.56 -8.22
CA LEU A 417 -31.30 -2.99 -7.92
C LEU A 417 -32.17 -3.24 -6.68
N ALA A 418 -31.91 -2.53 -5.57
CA ALA A 418 -32.71 -2.63 -4.36
C ALA A 418 -34.19 -2.30 -4.63
N ARG A 419 -34.45 -1.18 -5.31
CA ARG A 419 -35.82 -0.72 -5.62
C ARG A 419 -36.54 -1.68 -6.56
N LEU A 420 -35.82 -2.24 -7.52
CA LEU A 420 -36.34 -3.23 -8.45
C LEU A 420 -36.73 -4.52 -7.73
N GLY A 421 -35.87 -5.01 -6.83
CA GLY A 421 -36.15 -6.14 -5.95
C GLY A 421 -37.38 -5.91 -5.05
N ALA A 422 -37.59 -4.67 -4.62
CA ALA A 422 -38.77 -4.25 -3.88
C ALA A 422 -40.02 -3.99 -4.76
N GLY A 423 -39.97 -4.27 -6.07
CA GLY A 423 -41.10 -4.10 -7.00
C GLY A 423 -41.34 -2.66 -7.49
N ARG A 424 -40.45 -1.71 -7.17
CA ARG A 424 -40.56 -0.28 -7.53
C ARG A 424 -39.79 0.06 -8.80
N ALA A 425 -40.15 -0.61 -9.90
CA ALA A 425 -39.47 -0.44 -11.19
C ALA A 425 -39.52 1.00 -11.73
N ALA A 426 -40.60 1.74 -11.48
CA ALA A 426 -40.76 3.13 -11.93
C ALA A 426 -39.75 4.10 -11.32
N GLU A 427 -39.11 3.75 -10.21
CA GLU A 427 -38.12 4.59 -9.51
C GLU A 427 -36.68 4.32 -9.96
N CYS A 428 -36.47 3.41 -10.91
CA CYS A 428 -35.15 2.96 -11.35
C CYS A 428 -34.61 3.76 -12.54
N ASP A 429 -35.47 4.27 -13.41
CA ASP A 429 -35.07 4.85 -14.71
C ASP A 429 -34.11 6.03 -14.56
N ASP A 430 -34.38 6.96 -13.63
CA ASP A 430 -33.52 8.11 -13.35
C ASP A 430 -32.16 7.68 -12.76
N LEU A 431 -32.15 6.74 -11.81
CA LEU A 431 -30.93 6.23 -11.19
C LEU A 431 -30.02 5.56 -12.22
N LEU A 432 -30.59 4.71 -13.08
CA LEU A 432 -29.86 4.02 -14.13
C LEU A 432 -29.37 4.99 -15.20
N ALA A 433 -30.18 5.99 -15.59
CA ALA A 433 -29.78 7.01 -16.55
C ALA A 433 -28.59 7.84 -16.03
N ARG A 434 -28.61 8.26 -14.76
CA ARG A 434 -27.50 8.98 -14.12
C ARG A 434 -26.23 8.16 -14.09
N ALA A 435 -26.32 6.90 -13.66
CA ALA A 435 -25.18 6.00 -13.64
C ALA A 435 -24.60 5.79 -15.06
N GLN A 436 -25.46 5.54 -16.06
CA GLN A 436 -25.03 5.33 -17.44
C GLN A 436 -24.36 6.58 -18.04
N ALA A 437 -24.84 7.78 -17.70
CA ALA A 437 -24.23 9.03 -18.15
C ALA A 437 -22.79 9.21 -17.63
N VAL A 438 -22.49 8.75 -16.41
CA VAL A 438 -21.14 8.73 -15.85
C VAL A 438 -20.25 7.72 -16.59
N TYR A 439 -20.69 6.47 -16.74
CA TYR A 439 -19.89 5.44 -17.40
C TYR A 439 -19.66 5.68 -18.89
N ARG A 440 -20.57 6.36 -19.59
CA ARG A 440 -20.32 6.77 -21.00
C ARG A 440 -19.15 7.74 -21.14
N LYS A 441 -18.86 8.52 -20.10
CA LYS A 441 -17.73 9.46 -20.07
C LYS A 441 -16.43 8.78 -19.64
N GLU A 442 -16.51 7.88 -18.66
CA GLU A 442 -15.37 7.13 -18.13
C GLU A 442 -15.37 5.71 -18.71
N LYS A 443 -14.68 5.40 -19.81
CA LYS A 443 -14.60 4.03 -20.36
C LYS A 443 -14.13 3.02 -19.28
N PRO A 444 -15.00 2.22 -18.64
CA PRO A 444 -14.57 1.42 -17.50
C PRO A 444 -13.84 0.15 -17.97
N GLN A 445 -12.62 -0.06 -17.47
CA GLN A 445 -11.93 -1.36 -17.52
C GLN A 445 -12.26 -2.17 -16.26
N GLY A 446 -12.62 -3.45 -16.41
CA GLY A 446 -12.62 -4.44 -15.31
C GLY A 446 -13.93 -4.75 -14.56
N GLU A 447 -15.12 -4.46 -15.12
CA GLU A 447 -16.42 -4.66 -14.42
C GLU A 447 -17.19 -5.95 -14.77
N SER A 448 -16.57 -6.94 -15.41
CA SER A 448 -17.26 -8.15 -15.90
C SER A 448 -18.03 -8.93 -14.83
N ALA A 449 -17.50 -9.02 -13.59
CA ALA A 449 -18.16 -9.72 -12.49
C ALA A 449 -19.50 -9.09 -12.06
N PHE A 450 -19.66 -7.77 -12.22
CA PHE A 450 -20.96 -7.12 -11.96
C PHE A 450 -21.95 -7.37 -13.11
N GLY A 451 -21.47 -7.42 -14.35
CA GLY A 451 -22.27 -7.83 -15.51
C GLY A 451 -22.89 -9.22 -15.32
N VAL A 452 -22.12 -10.19 -14.83
CA VAL A 452 -22.59 -11.57 -14.58
C VAL A 452 -23.72 -11.59 -13.54
N ARG A 453 -23.59 -10.81 -12.46
CA ARG A 453 -24.63 -10.72 -11.43
C ARG A 453 -25.92 -10.08 -11.95
N LEU A 454 -25.81 -9.02 -12.75
CA LEU A 454 -26.97 -8.39 -13.38
C LEU A 454 -27.69 -9.34 -14.34
N LEU A 455 -26.92 -10.13 -15.10
CA LEU A 455 -27.47 -11.12 -16.02
C LEU A 455 -28.29 -12.18 -15.27
N GLY A 456 -27.76 -12.75 -14.17
CA GLY A 456 -28.48 -13.71 -13.35
C GLY A 456 -29.74 -13.15 -12.68
N LEU A 457 -29.70 -11.90 -12.22
CA LEU A 457 -30.90 -11.24 -11.67
C LEU A 457 -31.93 -10.93 -12.76
N ALA A 458 -31.47 -10.52 -13.95
CA ALA A 458 -32.33 -10.29 -15.11
C ALA A 458 -33.05 -11.60 -15.50
N ASP A 459 -32.36 -12.73 -15.48
CA ASP A 459 -32.93 -14.06 -15.68
C ASP A 459 -34.02 -14.37 -14.63
N GLY A 460 -33.79 -14.04 -13.36
CA GLY A 460 -34.77 -14.20 -12.30
C GLY A 460 -36.05 -13.39 -12.51
N PHE A 461 -35.93 -12.11 -12.87
CA PHE A 461 -37.10 -11.26 -13.20
C PHE A 461 -37.80 -11.70 -14.48
N ASP A 462 -37.04 -12.19 -15.45
CA ASP A 462 -37.58 -12.70 -16.71
C ASP A 462 -38.44 -13.95 -16.45
N ALA A 463 -37.91 -14.89 -15.66
CA ALA A 463 -38.64 -16.08 -15.21
C ALA A 463 -39.87 -15.72 -14.35
N GLY A 464 -39.76 -14.67 -13.53
CA GLY A 464 -40.86 -14.12 -12.73
C GLY A 464 -41.88 -13.28 -13.49
N GLY A 465 -41.71 -13.09 -14.80
CA GLY A 465 -42.65 -12.35 -15.66
C GLY A 465 -42.56 -10.82 -15.59
N ASN A 466 -41.61 -10.26 -14.83
CA ASN A 466 -41.37 -8.81 -14.80
C ASN A 466 -40.47 -8.38 -15.96
N LEU A 467 -41.03 -8.40 -17.17
CA LEU A 467 -40.29 -8.17 -18.41
C LEU A 467 -39.69 -6.76 -18.54
N ALA A 468 -40.25 -5.76 -17.84
CA ALA A 468 -39.71 -4.41 -17.82
C ALA A 468 -38.41 -4.34 -17.01
N ALA A 469 -38.42 -4.93 -15.80
CA ALA A 469 -37.25 -5.07 -14.95
C ALA A 469 -36.14 -5.88 -15.62
N ALA A 470 -36.48 -7.05 -16.16
CA ALA A 470 -35.55 -7.92 -16.86
C ALA A 470 -34.87 -7.21 -18.03
N LYS A 471 -35.65 -6.49 -18.85
CA LYS A 471 -35.12 -5.73 -19.99
C LYS A 471 -34.12 -4.65 -19.57
N SER A 472 -34.43 -3.85 -18.55
CA SER A 472 -33.51 -2.81 -18.08
C SER A 472 -32.19 -3.41 -17.55
N LEU A 473 -32.26 -4.54 -16.85
CA LEU A 473 -31.08 -5.23 -16.35
C LEU A 473 -30.23 -5.88 -17.45
N TYR A 474 -30.85 -6.52 -18.47
CA TYR A 474 -30.09 -7.09 -19.58
C TYR A 474 -29.38 -6.01 -20.41
N PHE A 475 -29.98 -4.84 -20.63
CA PHE A 475 -29.29 -3.70 -21.28
C PHE A 475 -28.10 -3.22 -20.45
N LEU A 476 -28.27 -3.17 -19.14
CA LEU A 476 -27.21 -2.72 -18.24
C LEU A 476 -26.05 -3.73 -18.18
N ALA A 477 -26.36 -5.03 -18.12
CA ALA A 477 -25.39 -6.12 -18.18
C ALA A 477 -24.62 -6.10 -19.51
N HIS A 478 -25.34 -5.94 -20.62
CA HIS A 478 -24.77 -5.80 -21.96
C HIS A 478 -23.72 -4.69 -22.02
N ASP A 479 -24.08 -3.47 -21.62
CA ASP A 479 -23.17 -2.32 -21.71
C ASP A 479 -21.90 -2.50 -20.85
N ILE A 480 -22.02 -3.19 -19.71
CA ILE A 480 -20.86 -3.54 -18.87
C ILE A 480 -19.97 -4.53 -19.60
N PHE A 481 -20.54 -5.62 -20.12
CA PHE A 481 -19.77 -6.65 -20.80
C PHE A 481 -19.11 -6.11 -22.06
N GLU A 482 -19.82 -5.29 -22.84
CA GLU A 482 -19.27 -4.67 -24.05
C GLU A 482 -18.09 -3.76 -23.72
N SER A 483 -18.19 -2.99 -22.63
CA SER A 483 -17.09 -2.13 -22.19
C SER A 483 -15.93 -2.89 -21.55
N ALA A 484 -16.21 -3.93 -20.77
CA ALA A 484 -15.22 -4.62 -19.95
C ALA A 484 -14.50 -5.75 -20.70
N LEU A 485 -15.21 -6.43 -21.59
CA LEU A 485 -14.74 -7.64 -22.30
C LEU A 485 -14.65 -7.43 -23.82
N GLY A 486 -15.14 -6.29 -24.33
CA GLY A 486 -15.25 -6.02 -25.75
C GLY A 486 -16.57 -6.51 -26.34
N ALA A 487 -16.95 -5.95 -27.48
CA ALA A 487 -18.23 -6.25 -28.13
C ALA A 487 -18.41 -7.73 -28.49
N ASP A 488 -17.31 -8.45 -28.77
CA ASP A 488 -17.35 -9.85 -29.22
C ASP A 488 -17.52 -10.89 -28.11
N ALA A 489 -17.55 -10.45 -26.84
CA ALA A 489 -17.63 -11.36 -25.70
C ALA A 489 -18.95 -12.18 -25.69
N PRO A 490 -18.90 -13.46 -25.27
CA PRO A 490 -20.08 -14.32 -25.24
C PRO A 490 -21.20 -13.77 -24.34
N GLU A 491 -20.86 -13.09 -23.26
CA GLU A 491 -21.81 -12.48 -22.32
C GLU A 491 -22.58 -11.31 -22.94
N VAL A 492 -21.95 -10.55 -23.85
CA VAL A 492 -22.61 -9.50 -24.63
C VAL A 492 -23.67 -10.12 -25.54
N ARG A 493 -23.32 -11.20 -26.24
CA ARG A 493 -24.23 -11.94 -27.11
C ARG A 493 -25.39 -12.56 -26.34
N GLU A 494 -25.14 -13.08 -25.15
CA GLU A 494 -26.15 -13.64 -24.27
C GLU A 494 -27.18 -12.58 -23.85
N CYS A 495 -26.71 -11.42 -23.37
CA CYS A 495 -27.60 -10.30 -23.01
C CYS A 495 -28.47 -9.86 -24.19
N LEU A 496 -27.88 -9.76 -25.39
CA LEU A 496 -28.64 -9.47 -26.60
C LEU A 496 -29.72 -10.54 -26.83
N GLY A 497 -29.35 -11.83 -26.86
CA GLY A 497 -30.29 -12.94 -27.05
C GLY A 497 -31.51 -12.88 -26.13
N LYS A 498 -31.29 -12.58 -24.84
CA LYS A 498 -32.35 -12.42 -23.84
C LYS A 498 -33.23 -11.20 -24.11
N LEU A 499 -32.65 -10.07 -24.48
CA LEU A 499 -33.39 -8.87 -24.89
C LEU A 499 -34.30 -9.14 -26.10
N ALA A 500 -33.79 -9.82 -27.14
CA ALA A 500 -34.61 -10.19 -28.30
C ALA A 500 -35.80 -11.08 -27.91
N SER A 501 -35.59 -12.05 -27.03
CA SER A 501 -36.66 -12.91 -26.50
C SER A 501 -37.74 -12.10 -25.79
N ILE A 502 -37.37 -11.09 -25.00
CA ILE A 502 -38.36 -10.21 -24.35
C ILE A 502 -39.15 -9.41 -25.39
N TYR A 503 -38.49 -8.78 -26.36
CA TYR A 503 -39.17 -7.98 -27.38
C TYR A 503 -40.14 -8.82 -28.21
N GLN A 504 -39.75 -10.06 -28.55
CA GLN A 504 -40.62 -11.01 -29.24
C GLN A 504 -41.85 -11.38 -28.40
N ARG A 505 -41.68 -11.68 -27.10
CA ARG A 505 -42.79 -11.97 -26.18
C ARG A 505 -43.73 -10.77 -25.97
N GLN A 506 -43.23 -9.55 -26.12
CA GLN A 506 -44.02 -8.32 -26.03
C GLN A 506 -44.72 -7.93 -27.35
N GLY A 507 -44.52 -8.68 -28.44
CA GLY A 507 -45.08 -8.34 -29.76
C GLY A 507 -44.57 -7.01 -30.33
N ARG A 508 -43.43 -6.52 -29.83
CA ARG A 508 -42.84 -5.25 -30.27
C ARG A 508 -41.69 -5.51 -31.22
N PRO A 509 -41.54 -4.71 -32.30
CA PRO A 509 -40.37 -4.80 -33.15
C PRO A 509 -39.11 -4.50 -32.32
N VAL A 510 -38.10 -5.33 -32.52
CA VAL A 510 -36.79 -5.16 -31.87
C VAL A 510 -36.16 -3.85 -32.42
N PRO A 511 -35.63 -2.95 -31.57
CA PRO A 511 -35.13 -1.64 -32.02
C PRO A 511 -34.05 -1.72 -33.11
N ALA A 512 -34.01 -0.77 -34.06
CA ALA A 512 -33.06 -0.80 -35.18
C ALA A 512 -31.57 -0.74 -34.76
N ASP A 513 -31.26 -0.07 -33.64
CA ASP A 513 -29.90 -0.03 -33.07
C ASP A 513 -29.42 -1.41 -32.58
N TYR A 514 -30.36 -2.25 -32.16
CA TYR A 514 -30.09 -3.62 -31.71
C TYR A 514 -29.66 -4.52 -32.89
N TYR A 515 -30.27 -4.37 -34.07
CA TYR A 515 -29.84 -5.09 -35.28
C TYR A 515 -28.45 -4.64 -35.76
N ARG A 516 -28.11 -3.35 -35.64
CA ARG A 516 -26.77 -2.85 -35.97
C ARG A 516 -25.68 -3.46 -35.08
N LYS A 517 -25.91 -3.58 -33.77
CA LYS A 517 -24.97 -4.23 -32.84
C LYS A 517 -24.87 -5.75 -33.08
N ARG A 518 -25.98 -6.41 -33.38
CA ARG A 518 -26.02 -7.85 -33.68
C ARG A 518 -25.38 -8.22 -35.01
N ALA A 519 -25.51 -7.37 -36.04
CA ALA A 519 -24.89 -7.58 -37.35
C ALA A 519 -23.36 -7.36 -37.35
N ALA A 520 -22.81 -6.62 -36.39
CA ALA A 520 -21.36 -6.51 -36.19
C ALA A 520 -20.76 -7.76 -35.51
N LEU A 521 -21.56 -8.43 -34.68
CA LEU A 521 -21.19 -9.59 -33.85
C LEU A 521 -21.34 -10.93 -34.57
N ILE A 522 -22.26 -10.99 -35.53
CA ILE A 522 -22.43 -12.11 -36.44
C ILE A 522 -21.75 -11.64 -37.73
N GLY A 523 -20.44 -11.89 -37.86
CA GLY A 523 -19.75 -11.67 -39.13
C GLY A 523 -20.58 -12.27 -40.27
N GLY A 524 -20.79 -11.47 -41.32
CA GLY A 524 -21.52 -11.88 -42.52
C GLY A 524 -20.96 -13.14 -43.16
#